data_AF-A0A9W6J1B9-F1
#
_entry.id   AF-A0A9W6J1B9-F1
#
_cell.length_a   1.000
_cell.length_b   1.000
_cell.length_c   1.000
_cell.angle_alpha   90.00
_cell.angle_beta   90.00
_cell.angle_gamma   90.00
#
_symmetry.space_group_name_H-M   'P 1'
#
loop_
_entity.id
_entity.type
_entity.pdbx_description
1 polymer ?
#
loop_
_entity_poly.entity_id
_entity_poly.type
_entity_poly.pdbx_seq_one_letter_code
_entity_poly.pdbx_strand_id
1 'polypeptide(L)' 'MGFGLGVLRLAPDAFWRMTPREIAAAASGLHGGGGGRSGALKRADFERLMARFPDRETDDG' A
#
# COMPACT_ATOMS: atom_id res chain seq x y z
N MET A 1 5.03 -6.42 -14.92
CA MET A 1 6.19 -5.56 -15.31
C MET A 1 6.11 -4.10 -14.84
N GLY A 2 5.09 -3.65 -14.09
CA GLY A 2 4.84 -2.22 -13.85
C GLY A 2 5.48 -1.55 -12.61
N PHE A 3 6.22 -2.28 -11.77
CA PHE A 3 6.69 -1.72 -10.48
C PHE A 3 7.78 -0.65 -10.65
N GLY A 4 8.73 -0.83 -11.57
CA GLY A 4 9.83 0.13 -11.79
C GLY A 4 9.42 1.41 -12.54
N LEU A 5 8.59 1.28 -13.58
CA LEU A 5 8.25 2.39 -14.48
C LEU A 5 7.00 3.18 -14.08
N GLY A 6 6.03 2.54 -13.43
CA GLY A 6 4.76 3.18 -13.04
C GLY A 6 4.75 3.74 -11.63
N VAL A 7 5.23 2.95 -10.66
CA VAL A 7 5.15 3.29 -9.22
C VAL A 7 6.33 4.16 -8.80
N LEU A 8 7.55 3.78 -9.21
CA LEU A 8 8.78 4.50 -8.90
C LEU A 8 9.11 5.66 -9.86
N ARG A 9 8.48 5.72 -11.03
CA ARG A 9 8.76 6.71 -12.10
C ARG A 9 10.25 6.77 -12.48
N LEU A 10 10.97 5.65 -12.32
CA LEU A 10 12.38 5.54 -12.68
C LEU A 10 12.51 5.18 -14.17
N ALA A 11 13.55 5.72 -14.82
CA ALA A 11 13.96 5.22 -16.14
C ALA A 11 14.36 3.74 -16.02
N PRO A 12 14.08 2.90 -17.04
CA PRO A 12 14.35 1.46 -16.98
C PRO A 12 15.82 1.14 -16.65
N ASP A 13 16.76 1.88 -17.24
CA ASP A 13 18.19 1.70 -17.01
C ASP A 13 18.58 1.99 -15.56
N ALA A 14 18.07 3.09 -14.99
CA ALA A 14 18.31 3.44 -13.59
C ALA A 14 17.80 2.36 -12.63
N PHE A 15 16.63 1.79 -12.90
CA PHE A 15 16.07 0.70 -12.08
C PHE A 15 16.94 -0.55 -12.09
N TRP A 16 17.44 -0.97 -13.25
CA TRP A 16 18.27 -2.19 -13.37
C TRP A 16 19.67 -2.04 -12.80
N ARG A 17 20.15 -0.80 -12.67
CA ARG A 17 21.45 -0.51 -12.06
C ARG A 17 21.38 -0.37 -10.54
N MET A 18 20.19 -0.21 -9.97
CA MET A 18 19.99 -0.09 -8.52
C MET A 18 20.11 -1.45 -7.83
N THR A 19 20.64 -1.41 -6.61
CA THR A 19 20.65 -2.56 -5.70
C THR A 19 19.28 -2.77 -5.06
N PRO A 20 18.95 -4.00 -4.60
CA PRO A 20 17.69 -4.26 -3.90
C PRO A 20 17.42 -3.35 -2.70
N ARG A 21 18.47 -2.92 -1.98
CA ARG A 21 18.35 -2.00 -0.85
C ARG A 21 17.94 -0.59 -1.28
N GLU A 22 18.47 -0.12 -2.41
CA GLU A 22 18.12 1.18 -2.98
C GLU A 22 16.69 1.17 -3.54
N ILE A 23 16.26 0.05 -4.15
CA ILE A 23 14.87 -0.12 -4.59
C ILE A 23 13.92 -0.06 -3.39
N ALA A 24 14.25 -0.72 -2.27
CA ALA A 24 13.45 -0.69 -1.05
C ALA A 24 13.36 0.73 -0.44
N ALA A 25 14.46 1.48 -0.46
CA ALA A 25 14.50 2.87 0.01
C ALA A 25 13.67 3.79 -0.90
N ALA A 26 13.79 3.67 -2.22
CA ALA A 26 13.01 4.45 -3.18
C ALA A 26 11.51 4.14 -3.05
N ALA A 27 11.14 2.86 -2.88
CA ALA A 27 9.75 2.45 -2.63
C ALA A 27 9.22 3.06 -1.32
N SER A 28 10.05 3.12 -0.29
CA SER A 28 9.67 3.75 1.00
C SER A 28 9.47 5.26 0.87
N GLY A 29 10.26 5.93 0.01
CA GLY A 29 10.13 7.37 -0.25
C GLY A 29 8.83 7.75 -0.96
N LEU A 30 8.35 6.91 -1.88
CA LEU A 30 7.06 7.12 -2.57
C LEU A 30 5.85 7.06 -1.64
N HIS A 31 5.93 6.25 -0.59
CA HIS A 31 4.84 6.11 0.38
C HIS A 31 4.84 7.23 1.43
N GLY A 32 5.60 8.31 1.21
CA GLY A 32 5.76 9.42 2.14
C GLY A 32 6.86 9.11 3.14
N GLY A 33 8.06 9.63 2.88
CA GLY A 33 9.23 9.46 3.73
C GLY A 33 8.93 9.71 5.21
N GLY A 34 9.23 8.71 6.04
CA GLY A 34 9.15 8.78 7.50
C GLY A 34 7.93 8.06 8.10
N GLY A 35 8.15 6.81 8.54
CA GLY A 35 7.37 6.22 9.63
C GLY A 35 5.93 5.76 9.36
N GLY A 36 5.38 5.98 8.17
CA GLY A 36 4.04 5.56 7.84
C GLY A 36 4.00 4.25 7.04
N ARG A 37 4.27 3.09 7.66
CA ARG A 37 3.34 1.99 7.34
C ARG A 37 2.00 2.59 7.70
N SER A 38 1.14 2.91 6.73
CA SER A 38 -0.23 3.37 7.02
C SER A 38 -0.71 2.49 8.16
N GLY A 39 -0.81 3.07 9.37
CA GLY A 39 -0.72 2.29 10.60
C GLY A 39 -1.68 1.11 10.50
N ALA A 40 -1.24 -0.08 10.93
CA ALA A 40 -2.11 -1.26 10.91
C ALA A 40 -3.51 -0.84 11.36
N LEU A 41 -4.52 -1.12 10.54
CA LEU A 41 -5.88 -0.60 10.73
C LEU A 41 -6.28 -0.78 12.19
N LYS A 42 -6.57 0.32 12.89
CA LYS A 42 -6.90 0.22 14.31
C LYS A 42 -8.21 -0.51 14.44
N ARG A 43 -8.33 -1.30 15.52
CA ARG A 43 -9.56 -2.04 15.83
C ARG A 43 -10.80 -1.15 15.82
N ALA A 44 -10.70 0.06 16.37
CA ALA A 44 -11.79 1.03 16.38
C ALA A 44 -12.23 1.48 14.97
N ASP A 45 -11.29 1.65 14.03
CA ASP A 45 -11.61 2.03 12.66
C ASP A 45 -12.28 0.88 11.91
N PHE A 46 -11.86 -0.36 12.18
CA PHE A 46 -12.52 -1.56 11.67
C PHE A 46 -13.95 -1.70 12.20
N GLU A 47 -14.18 -1.48 13.49
CA GLU A 47 -15.53 -1.51 14.10
C GLU A 47 -16.45 -0.45 13.50
N ARG A 48 -15.94 0.75 13.22
CA ARG A 48 -16.70 1.80 12.50
C ARG A 48 -17.09 1.36 11.10
N LEU A 49 -16.25 0.60 10.39
CA LEU A 49 -16.57 0.08 9.07
C LEU A 49 -17.67 -0.99 9.15
N MET A 50 -17.59 -1.93 10.09
CA MET A 50 -18.63 -2.96 10.30
C MET A 50 -19.98 -2.33 10.64
N ALA A 51 -20.01 -1.30 11.49
CA ALA A 51 -21.25 -0.60 11.83
C ALA A 51 -21.83 0.19 10.64
N ARG A 52 -20.96 0.72 9.77
CA ARG A 52 -21.37 1.49 8.58
C ARG A 52 -21.87 0.61 7.45
N PHE A 53 -21.30 -0.58 7.32
CA PHE A 53 -21.62 -1.56 6.28
C PHE A 53 -21.96 -2.90 6.93
N PRO A 54 -23.13 -3.00 7.60
CA PRO A 54 -23.55 -4.26 8.18
C PRO A 54 -23.79 -5.27 7.04
N ASP A 55 -23.29 -6.49 7.23
CA ASP A 55 -23.63 -7.59 6.34
C ASP A 55 -25.15 -7.77 6.37
N ARG A 56 -25.77 -7.74 5.19
CA ARG A 56 -27.16 -8.15 5.08
C ARG A 56 -27.15 -9.66 5.11
N GLU A 57 -27.84 -10.24 6.08
CA GLU A 57 -28.27 -11.63 5.93
C GLU A 57 -29.01 -11.68 4.58
N THR A 58 -28.50 -12.48 3.65
CA THR A 58 -29.37 -13.07 2.63
C THR A 58 -30.40 -13.84 3.44
N ASP A 59 -31.55 -13.19 3.65
CA ASP A 59 -32.82 -13.81 3.93
C ASP A 59 -33.12 -14.71 2.72
N ASP A 60 -32.46 -15.86 2.67
CA ASP A 60 -32.91 -17.02 1.90
C ASP A 60 -34.02 -17.63 2.75
N GLY A 61 -35.24 -17.17 2.48
CA GLY A 61 -36.48 -17.77 2.99
C GLY A 61 -36.74 -19.17 2.43
#